data_AF-A0A6G0TUQ5-F1
#
_entry.id   AF-A0A6G0TUQ5-F1
#
_cell.length_a   1.000
_cell.length_b   1.000
_cell.length_c   1.000
_cell.angle_alpha   90.00
_cell.angle_beta   90.00
_cell.angle_gamma   90.00
#
_symmetry.space_group_name_H-M   'P 1'
#
loop_
_entity.id
_entity.type
_entity.pdbx_description
1 polymer ?
#
loop_
_entity_poly.entity_id
_entity_poly.type
_entity_poly.pdbx_seq_one_letter_code
_entity_poly.pdbx_strand_id
1 'polypeptide(L)'
;MHCNHLHFDGSQKQLERARNANFTLIYPNIYPYNRKGKCKVAMTITKNQSIISKYKLIIPFDTTKTLEDITSLRSSIGMLKLCESQDEDPLDLCAPVNCHMKYQGFRSLFDTIKRQCVSIPICDGKPNNGNSSNIVYDPYSNKCTALTDQISKSDIDCILNETEDKKIKKIKTNNRYQSNIRCHHGKIDEIKRSCICDDGWTSIQNWNFPIISTVPIHMCTVQNIKSKTFIGKILFKIKNLKPKNI
;
A
#
# COMPACT_ATOMS: atom_id res chain seq x y z
N MET A 1 -11.36 -2.51 -15.55
CA MET A 1 -12.35 -2.63 -14.45
C MET A 1 -11.60 -2.87 -13.15
N HIS A 2 -11.90 -2.11 -12.09
CA HIS A 2 -11.27 -2.28 -10.77
C HIS A 2 -11.61 -3.60 -10.07
N CYS A 3 -12.58 -4.38 -10.55
CA CYS A 3 -12.96 -5.60 -9.85
C CYS A 3 -12.03 -6.80 -10.09
N ASN A 4 -11.28 -6.82 -11.19
CA ASN A 4 -10.51 -8.02 -11.61
C ASN A 4 -9.39 -8.40 -10.61
N HIS A 5 -8.98 -7.46 -9.77
CA HIS A 5 -7.96 -7.64 -8.76
C HIS A 5 -8.53 -7.64 -7.34
N LEU A 6 -9.85 -7.72 -7.14
CA LEU A 6 -10.45 -7.78 -5.81
C LEU A 6 -10.71 -9.23 -5.47
N HIS A 7 -10.04 -9.74 -4.44
CA HIS A 7 -10.40 -11.02 -3.84
C HIS A 7 -11.52 -10.82 -2.82
N PHE A 8 -12.63 -11.52 -2.99
CA PHE A 8 -13.76 -11.45 -2.08
C PHE A 8 -13.88 -12.73 -1.26
N ASP A 9 -14.01 -12.58 0.05
CA ASP A 9 -14.26 -13.69 0.96
C ASP A 9 -15.77 -13.86 1.16
N GLY A 10 -16.30 -14.94 0.60
CA GLY A 10 -17.72 -15.29 0.68
C GLY A 10 -17.99 -16.29 1.79
N SER A 11 -19.11 -16.11 2.51
CA SER A 11 -19.58 -17.10 3.50
C SER A 11 -20.32 -18.27 2.84
N GLN A 12 -20.05 -19.50 3.25
CA GLN A 12 -20.90 -20.66 2.96
C GLN A 12 -21.93 -20.85 4.07
N LYS A 13 -23.20 -21.09 3.72
CA LYS A 13 -24.29 -21.35 4.67
C LYS A 13 -25.18 -22.47 4.16
N GLN A 14 -25.73 -23.25 5.09
CA GLN A 14 -26.79 -24.21 4.79
C GLN A 14 -28.12 -23.44 4.66
N LEU A 15 -28.81 -23.64 3.54
CA LEU A 15 -30.11 -23.04 3.29
C LEU A 15 -31.22 -24.00 3.76
N GLU A 16 -31.99 -23.59 4.76
CA GLU A 16 -33.17 -24.35 5.20
C GLU A 16 -34.35 -24.14 4.24
N ARG A 17 -35.25 -25.14 4.16
CA ARG A 17 -36.42 -25.06 3.27
C ARG A 17 -37.29 -23.85 3.58
N ALA A 18 -37.70 -23.15 2.53
CA ALA A 18 -38.63 -22.01 2.58
C ALA A 18 -38.17 -20.85 3.49
N ARG A 19 -36.86 -20.73 3.75
CA ARG A 19 -36.28 -19.62 4.52
C ARG A 19 -35.36 -18.77 3.65
N ASN A 20 -35.30 -17.49 3.99
CA ASN A 20 -34.36 -16.55 3.42
C ASN A 20 -33.04 -16.60 4.21
N ALA A 21 -31.90 -16.50 3.51
CA ALA A 21 -30.60 -16.42 4.13
C ALA A 21 -29.84 -15.20 3.62
N ASN A 22 -29.25 -14.45 4.55
CA ASN A 22 -28.37 -13.32 4.22
C ASN A 22 -26.93 -13.82 4.09
N PHE A 23 -26.30 -13.44 2.98
CA PHE A 23 -24.90 -13.72 2.70
C PHE A 23 -24.11 -12.42 2.76
N THR A 24 -22.94 -12.47 3.37
CA THR A 24 -22.03 -11.33 3.46
C THR A 24 -20.80 -11.64 2.61
N LEU A 25 -20.40 -10.66 1.82
CA LEU A 25 -19.19 -10.70 1.02
C LEU A 25 -18.24 -9.65 1.57
N ILE A 26 -17.08 -10.08 2.06
CA ILE A 26 -16.10 -9.19 2.67
C ILE A 26 -14.97 -8.94 1.65
N TYR A 27 -14.57 -7.68 1.52
CA TYR A 27 -13.39 -7.28 0.74
C TYR A 27 -12.41 -6.54 1.66
N PRO A 28 -11.40 -7.24 2.20
CA PRO A 28 -10.35 -6.60 2.99
C PRO A 28 -9.51 -5.66 2.11
N ASN A 29 -9.51 -4.37 2.42
CA ASN A 29 -8.88 -3.35 1.59
C ASN A 29 -8.28 -2.22 2.43
N ILE A 30 -6.99 -1.97 2.25
CA ILE A 30 -6.26 -0.90 2.93
C ILE A 30 -6.44 0.48 2.24
N TYR A 31 -6.94 0.51 1.00
CA TYR A 31 -7.26 1.72 0.25
C TYR A 31 -8.78 1.82 0.00
N PRO A 32 -9.59 2.14 1.03
CA PRO A 32 -11.05 2.03 0.96
C PRO A 32 -11.74 3.15 0.17
N TYR A 33 -11.04 4.22 -0.19
CA TYR A 33 -11.58 5.38 -0.91
C TYR A 33 -11.01 5.49 -2.34
N ASN A 34 -11.61 6.37 -3.14
CA ASN A 34 -11.20 6.69 -4.51
C ASN A 34 -11.14 5.48 -5.45
N ARG A 35 -12.12 4.58 -5.32
CA ARG A 35 -12.34 3.47 -6.25
C ARG A 35 -13.74 3.52 -6.82
N LYS A 36 -13.86 3.26 -8.12
CA LYS A 36 -15.14 3.13 -8.82
C LYS A 36 -15.13 1.92 -9.74
N GLY A 37 -16.19 1.12 -9.71
CA GLY A 37 -16.23 -0.10 -10.50
C GLY A 37 -17.53 -0.88 -10.38
N LYS A 38 -17.53 -2.05 -11.02
CA LYS A 38 -18.62 -3.03 -10.97
C LYS A 38 -18.02 -4.41 -10.82
N CYS A 39 -18.57 -5.20 -9.90
CA CYS A 39 -18.15 -6.55 -9.61
C CYS A 39 -19.19 -7.57 -10.02
N LYS A 40 -18.76 -8.58 -10.78
CA LYS A 40 -19.62 -9.72 -11.15
C LYS A 40 -19.45 -10.79 -10.08
N VAL A 41 -20.48 -11.00 -9.27
CA VAL A 41 -20.51 -12.01 -8.21
C VAL A 41 -21.39 -13.16 -8.67
N ALA A 42 -20.87 -14.38 -8.58
CA ALA A 42 -21.63 -15.59 -8.85
C ALA A 42 -21.95 -16.30 -7.54
N MET A 43 -23.23 -16.53 -7.28
CA MET A 43 -23.71 -17.35 -6.16
C MET A 43 -24.17 -18.70 -6.71
N THR A 44 -23.71 -19.78 -6.10
CA THR A 44 -24.06 -21.14 -6.51
C THR A 44 -24.75 -21.85 -5.36
N ILE A 45 -25.92 -22.43 -5.61
CA ILE A 45 -26.62 -23.29 -4.65
C ILE A 45 -26.35 -24.73 -5.04
N THR A 46 -25.84 -25.51 -4.09
CA THR A 46 -25.52 -26.92 -4.29
C THR A 46 -26.33 -27.81 -3.35
N LYS A 47 -26.68 -29.01 -3.80
CA LYS A 47 -27.25 -30.11 -2.99
C LYS A 47 -26.53 -31.38 -3.37
N ASN A 48 -26.01 -32.09 -2.37
CA ASN A 48 -25.21 -33.31 -2.57
C ASN A 48 -24.11 -33.09 -3.64
N GLN A 49 -23.38 -31.97 -3.52
CA GLN A 49 -22.32 -31.53 -4.46
C GLN A 49 -22.79 -31.25 -5.91
N SER A 50 -24.07 -31.43 -6.21
CA SER A 50 -24.67 -31.07 -7.49
C SER A 50 -25.15 -29.63 -7.48
N ILE A 51 -24.81 -28.87 -8.52
CA ILE A 51 -25.25 -27.48 -8.67
C ILE A 51 -26.72 -27.46 -9.06
N ILE A 52 -27.58 -26.90 -8.21
CA ILE A 52 -29.02 -26.77 -8.48
C ILE A 52 -29.28 -25.45 -9.22
N SER A 53 -28.60 -24.38 -8.82
CA SER A 53 -28.81 -23.07 -9.40
C SER A 53 -27.57 -22.18 -9.32
N LYS A 54 -27.48 -21.25 -10.27
CA LYS A 54 -26.45 -20.22 -10.33
C LYS A 54 -27.10 -18.87 -10.54
N TYR A 55 -26.77 -17.92 -9.68
CA TYR A 55 -27.18 -16.53 -9.80
C TYR A 55 -25.96 -15.68 -10.09
N LYS A 56 -26.06 -14.80 -11.10
CA LYS A 56 -25.02 -13.83 -11.43
C LYS A 56 -25.53 -12.44 -11.09
N LEU A 57 -24.86 -11.77 -10.17
CA LEU A 57 -25.18 -10.41 -9.75
C LEU A 57 -24.06 -9.46 -10.16
N ILE A 58 -24.43 -8.22 -10.49
CA ILE A 58 -23.48 -7.14 -10.74
C ILE A 58 -23.63 -6.15 -9.59
N ILE A 59 -22.59 -6.04 -8.76
CA ILE A 59 -22.53 -5.11 -7.63
C ILE A 59 -21.71 -3.89 -8.07
N PRO A 60 -22.32 -2.73 -8.35
CA PRO A 60 -21.59 -1.49 -8.55
C PRO A 60 -21.03 -0.98 -7.21
N PHE A 61 -19.87 -0.34 -7.24
CA PHE A 61 -19.33 0.39 -6.10
C PHE A 61 -18.73 1.71 -6.57
N ASP A 62 -18.94 2.74 -5.77
CA ASP A 62 -18.31 4.05 -5.94
C ASP A 62 -17.93 4.56 -4.54
N THR A 63 -16.63 4.64 -4.31
CA THR A 63 -16.01 5.12 -3.06
C THR A 63 -15.23 6.40 -3.30
N THR A 64 -15.42 7.04 -4.45
CA THR A 64 -14.84 8.34 -4.74
C THR A 64 -15.42 9.37 -3.78
N LYS A 65 -14.55 10.19 -3.20
CA LYS A 65 -14.95 11.24 -2.26
C LYS A 65 -15.25 12.51 -3.05
N THR A 66 -16.40 13.11 -2.79
CA THR A 66 -16.75 14.43 -3.30
C THR A 66 -16.06 15.52 -2.49
N LEU A 67 -16.05 16.76 -3.00
CA LEU A 67 -15.53 17.90 -2.25
C LEU A 67 -16.29 18.10 -0.92
N GLU A 68 -17.58 17.81 -0.89
CA GLU A 68 -18.42 17.88 0.33
C GLU A 68 -18.02 16.82 1.36
N ASP A 69 -17.78 15.58 0.92
CA ASP A 69 -17.25 14.52 1.77
C ASP A 69 -15.88 14.88 2.36
N ILE A 70 -15.04 15.56 1.58
CA ILE A 70 -13.73 16.03 2.02
C ILE A 70 -13.85 17.18 3.01
N THR A 71 -14.79 18.10 2.78
CA THR A 71 -14.96 19.30 3.61
C THR A 71 -15.53 18.96 4.99
N SER A 72 -16.38 17.94 5.09
CA SER A 72 -16.86 17.42 6.38
C SER A 72 -15.75 16.73 7.19
N LEU A 73 -14.79 16.06 6.52
CA LEU A 73 -13.60 15.45 7.14
C LEU A 73 -12.54 16.48 7.59
N ARG A 74 -12.49 17.68 7.00
CA ARG A 74 -11.52 18.76 7.34
C ARG A 74 -11.56 19.19 8.80
N SER A 75 -12.66 18.96 9.51
CA SER A 75 -12.77 19.30 10.94
C SER A 75 -11.84 18.47 11.83
N SER A 76 -11.34 17.32 11.33
CA SER A 76 -10.63 16.32 12.17
C SER A 76 -9.28 15.84 11.60
N ILE A 77 -9.02 16.04 10.30
CA ILE A 77 -7.81 15.55 9.60
C ILE A 77 -7.31 16.70 8.72
N GLY A 78 -5.99 16.93 8.66
CA GLY A 78 -5.33 18.12 8.09
C GLY A 78 -5.65 18.52 6.63
N MET A 79 -4.69 19.08 5.91
CA MET A 79 -4.91 19.63 4.57
C MET A 79 -5.31 18.54 3.55
N LEU A 80 -6.62 18.35 3.35
CA LEU A 80 -7.17 17.47 2.34
C LEU A 80 -7.21 18.18 0.98
N LYS A 81 -6.64 17.54 -0.05
CA LYS A 81 -6.57 18.04 -1.43
C LYS A 81 -7.33 17.10 -2.36
N LEU A 82 -8.16 17.65 -3.24
CA LEU A 82 -8.78 16.85 -4.30
C LEU A 82 -7.70 16.52 -5.35
N CYS A 83 -7.48 15.22 -5.57
CA CYS A 83 -6.48 14.74 -6.52
C CYS A 83 -7.06 14.59 -7.91
N GLU A 84 -6.22 14.75 -8.91
CA GLU A 84 -6.65 14.63 -10.31
C GLU A 84 -6.77 13.17 -10.73
N SER A 85 -5.94 12.30 -10.14
CA SER A 85 -5.98 10.86 -10.41
C SER A 85 -6.55 10.07 -9.25
N GLN A 86 -7.25 8.98 -9.57
CA GLN A 86 -7.67 7.98 -8.59
C GLN A 86 -6.48 7.33 -7.89
N ASP A 87 -5.30 7.29 -8.52
CA ASP A 87 -4.06 6.66 -8.01
C ASP A 87 -3.20 7.60 -7.18
N GLU A 88 -3.79 8.71 -6.75
CA GLU A 88 -3.22 9.67 -5.82
C GLU A 88 -4.04 9.69 -4.54
N ASP A 89 -3.39 10.02 -3.43
CA ASP A 89 -3.99 9.96 -2.10
C ASP A 89 -4.41 11.36 -1.60
N PRO A 90 -5.71 11.68 -1.52
CA PRO A 90 -6.19 12.96 -0.97
C PRO A 90 -5.80 13.19 0.50
N LEU A 91 -5.60 12.11 1.26
CA LEU A 91 -5.23 12.17 2.66
C LEU A 91 -3.73 12.47 2.84
N ASP A 92 -2.95 12.32 1.78
CA ASP A 92 -1.50 12.57 1.76
C ASP A 92 -1.11 13.47 0.58
N LEU A 93 -1.75 14.64 0.52
CA LEU A 93 -1.42 15.74 -0.41
C LEU A 93 -1.33 15.33 -1.89
N CYS A 94 -2.10 14.32 -2.30
CA CYS A 94 -2.11 13.75 -3.63
C CYS A 94 -0.79 13.09 -4.05
N ALA A 95 0.00 12.63 -3.09
CA ALA A 95 1.12 11.77 -3.42
C ALA A 95 0.64 10.41 -3.95
N PRO A 96 1.45 9.74 -4.80
CA PRO A 96 1.10 8.44 -5.38
C PRO A 96 0.74 7.39 -4.31
N VAL A 97 -0.28 6.60 -4.60
CA VAL A 97 -0.63 5.41 -3.80
C VAL A 97 0.40 4.29 -4.00
N ASN A 98 0.47 3.34 -3.06
CA ASN A 98 1.17 2.09 -3.32
C ASN A 98 0.36 1.26 -4.32
N CYS A 99 0.79 1.28 -5.58
CA CYS A 99 0.11 0.57 -6.67
C CYS A 99 0.02 -0.93 -6.41
N HIS A 100 1.11 -1.56 -5.93
CA HIS A 100 1.14 -2.98 -5.63
C HIS A 100 0.08 -3.37 -4.60
N MET A 101 -0.02 -2.64 -3.49
CA MET A 101 -1.04 -2.91 -2.47
C MET A 101 -2.45 -2.56 -2.95
N LYS A 102 -2.63 -1.39 -3.57
CA LYS A 102 -3.95 -0.92 -4.02
C LYS A 102 -4.56 -1.88 -5.03
N TYR A 103 -3.75 -2.41 -5.94
CA TYR A 103 -4.17 -3.28 -7.03
C TYR A 103 -3.85 -4.75 -6.82
N GLN A 104 -3.55 -5.18 -5.59
CA GLN A 104 -3.19 -6.58 -5.26
C GLN A 104 -2.18 -7.20 -6.24
N GLY A 105 -1.16 -6.42 -6.62
CA GLY A 105 -0.10 -6.85 -7.54
C GLY A 105 -0.47 -6.84 -9.03
N PHE A 106 -1.69 -6.51 -9.44
CA PHE A 106 -2.00 -6.38 -10.88
C PHE A 106 -1.36 -5.15 -11.53
N ARG A 107 -1.08 -4.14 -10.70
CA ARG A 107 -0.34 -2.93 -11.02
C ARG A 107 0.67 -2.71 -9.92
N SER A 108 1.87 -2.27 -10.26
CA SER A 108 3.01 -2.26 -9.33
C SER A 108 3.71 -0.91 -9.27
N LEU A 109 3.73 -0.17 -10.38
CA LEU A 109 4.45 1.08 -10.50
C LEU A 109 3.47 2.23 -10.79
N PHE A 110 3.69 3.37 -10.17
CA PHE A 110 3.01 4.62 -10.50
C PHE A 110 3.78 5.34 -11.62
N ASP A 111 3.16 5.52 -12.77
CA ASP A 111 3.69 6.31 -13.87
C ASP A 111 3.39 7.79 -13.61
N THR A 112 4.43 8.59 -13.38
CA THR A 112 4.30 10.02 -13.05
C THR A 112 3.81 10.86 -14.23
N ILE A 113 4.05 10.43 -15.47
CA ILE A 113 3.62 11.13 -16.68
C ILE A 113 2.12 10.92 -16.87
N LYS A 114 1.66 9.66 -16.74
CA LYS A 114 0.23 9.32 -16.83
C LYS A 114 -0.55 9.58 -15.55
N ARG A 115 0.17 9.83 -14.45
CA ARG A 115 -0.34 9.94 -13.08
C ARG A 115 -1.20 8.74 -12.66
N GLN A 116 -0.83 7.54 -13.09
CA GLN A 116 -1.63 6.34 -12.87
C GLN A 116 -0.76 5.13 -12.59
N CYS A 117 -1.29 4.19 -11.81
CA CYS A 117 -0.68 2.89 -11.63
C CYS A 117 -0.76 2.10 -12.94
N VAL A 118 0.38 1.57 -13.39
CA VAL A 118 0.49 0.80 -14.63
C VAL A 118 0.52 -0.70 -14.37
N SER A 119 -0.02 -1.48 -15.32
CA SER A 119 -0.06 -2.94 -15.22
C SER A 119 1.33 -3.55 -15.26
N ILE A 120 1.47 -4.70 -14.60
CA ILE A 120 2.66 -5.54 -14.70
C ILE A 120 2.73 -6.15 -16.12
N PRO A 121 3.87 -6.04 -16.83
CA PRO A 121 4.08 -6.72 -18.10
C PRO A 121 4.14 -8.24 -17.91
N ILE A 122 3.64 -8.99 -18.88
CA ILE A 122 3.79 -10.45 -18.91
C ILE A 122 5.23 -10.75 -19.33
N CYS A 123 5.98 -11.44 -18.47
CA CYS A 123 7.32 -11.91 -18.79
C CYS A 123 7.22 -13.33 -19.35
N ASP A 124 6.80 -13.45 -20.61
CA ASP A 124 6.84 -14.73 -21.32
C ASP A 124 8.25 -14.93 -21.88
N GLY A 125 8.96 -15.94 -21.40
CA GLY A 125 10.31 -16.32 -21.81
C GLY A 125 10.45 -16.78 -23.26
N LYS A 126 9.73 -16.18 -24.21
CA LYS A 126 9.82 -16.51 -25.63
C LYS A 126 11.08 -15.86 -26.22
N PRO A 127 12.03 -16.67 -26.71
CA PRO A 127 13.29 -16.17 -27.21
C PRO A 127 13.06 -15.56 -28.59
N ASN A 128 13.21 -14.25 -28.74
CA ASN A 128 13.38 -13.67 -30.07
C ASN A 128 14.81 -13.81 -30.59
N ASN A 129 15.77 -14.25 -29.78
CA ASN A 129 17.10 -14.71 -30.19
C ASN A 129 17.66 -15.55 -29.03
N GLY A 130 18.33 -16.66 -29.34
CA GLY A 130 18.65 -17.76 -28.43
C GLY A 130 19.19 -17.37 -27.04
N ASN A 131 18.84 -18.22 -26.07
CA ASN A 131 19.41 -18.35 -24.71
C ASN A 131 18.97 -17.31 -23.66
N SER A 132 17.68 -17.23 -23.33
CA SER A 132 17.29 -16.70 -22.01
C SER A 132 16.05 -17.41 -21.46
N SER A 133 16.25 -18.57 -20.83
CA SER A 133 15.19 -19.30 -20.12
C SER A 133 14.77 -18.65 -18.80
N ASN A 134 15.39 -17.53 -18.41
CA ASN A 134 15.20 -16.90 -17.10
C ASN A 134 14.87 -15.40 -17.22
N ILE A 135 13.72 -15.05 -17.80
CA ILE A 135 13.21 -13.67 -17.76
C ILE A 135 12.41 -13.47 -16.47
N VAL A 136 12.78 -12.48 -15.66
CA VAL A 136 12.09 -12.11 -14.43
C VAL A 136 11.53 -10.71 -14.52
N TYR A 137 10.45 -10.47 -13.78
CA TYR A 137 9.87 -9.16 -13.63
C TYR A 137 10.66 -8.32 -12.61
N ASP A 138 11.11 -7.14 -13.03
CA ASP A 138 11.68 -6.13 -12.14
C ASP A 138 10.58 -5.14 -11.69
N PRO A 139 10.19 -5.17 -10.40
CA PRO A 139 9.14 -4.28 -9.89
C PRO A 139 9.51 -2.80 -9.86
N TYR A 140 10.80 -2.46 -9.89
CA TYR A 140 11.25 -1.07 -9.79
C TYR A 140 11.18 -0.34 -11.12
N SER A 141 11.57 -1.02 -12.21
CA SER A 141 11.46 -0.46 -13.56
C SER A 141 10.13 -0.79 -14.26
N ASN A 142 9.32 -1.68 -13.67
CA ASN A 142 8.15 -2.28 -14.30
C ASN A 142 8.45 -2.92 -15.67
N LYS A 143 9.59 -3.62 -15.77
CA LYS A 143 10.05 -4.28 -16.99
C LYS A 143 10.40 -5.74 -16.74
N CYS A 144 10.38 -6.53 -17.80
CA CYS A 144 10.94 -7.87 -17.79
C CYS A 144 12.44 -7.79 -18.10
N THR A 145 13.27 -8.36 -17.25
CA THR A 145 14.73 -8.40 -17.39
C THR A 145 15.21 -9.84 -17.43
N ALA A 146 16.24 -10.12 -18.23
CA ALA A 146 16.89 -11.42 -18.16
C ALA A 146 17.69 -11.50 -16.85
N LEU A 147 17.55 -12.60 -16.12
CA LEU A 147 18.52 -12.99 -15.12
C LEU A 147 19.81 -13.31 -15.85
N THR A 148 20.91 -12.71 -15.41
CA THR A 148 22.23 -13.15 -15.84
C THR A 148 22.47 -14.55 -15.30
N ASP A 149 22.87 -15.49 -16.16
CA ASP A 149 23.07 -16.90 -15.80
C ASP A 149 24.19 -17.15 -14.77
N GLN A 150 24.88 -16.09 -14.31
CA GLN A 150 25.97 -16.17 -13.37
C GLN A 150 25.69 -15.25 -12.18
N ILE A 151 25.44 -15.87 -11.02
CA ILE A 151 25.57 -15.20 -9.73
C ILE A 151 27.08 -14.96 -9.53
N SER A 152 27.49 -13.70 -9.44
CA SER A 152 28.90 -13.38 -9.22
C SER A 152 29.29 -13.65 -7.77
N LYS A 153 30.58 -13.91 -7.51
CA LYS A 153 31.08 -13.98 -6.13
C LYS A 153 30.76 -12.71 -5.34
N SER A 154 30.77 -11.55 -6.01
CA SER A 154 30.36 -10.29 -5.41
C SER A 154 28.89 -10.26 -4.97
N ASP A 155 27.98 -10.97 -5.64
CA ASP A 155 26.57 -11.07 -5.24
C ASP A 155 26.41 -11.95 -4.00
N ILE A 156 27.18 -13.04 -3.92
CA ILE A 156 27.22 -13.95 -2.76
C ILE A 156 27.81 -13.22 -1.55
N ASP A 157 28.97 -12.58 -1.73
CA ASP A 157 29.63 -11.79 -0.69
C ASP A 157 28.74 -10.62 -0.24
N CYS A 158 27.96 -10.05 -1.17
CA CYS A 158 26.99 -9.00 -0.91
C CYS A 158 25.87 -9.44 0.04
N ILE A 159 25.37 -10.67 -0.10
CA ILE A 159 24.32 -11.25 0.75
C ILE A 159 24.91 -11.68 2.09
N LEU A 160 26.07 -12.36 2.07
CA LEU A 160 26.73 -12.84 3.29
C LEU A 160 27.17 -11.68 4.21
N ASN A 161 27.64 -10.57 3.64
CA ASN A 161 27.99 -9.38 4.43
C ASN A 161 26.75 -8.63 4.97
N GLU A 162 25.56 -8.85 4.41
CA GLU A 162 24.30 -8.31 4.96
C GLU A 162 23.71 -9.19 6.05
N THR A 163 23.91 -10.51 5.98
CA THR A 163 23.36 -11.48 6.95
C THR A 163 24.29 -11.76 8.12
N GLU A 164 25.59 -11.54 7.97
CA GLU A 164 26.53 -11.53 9.08
C GLU A 164 26.63 -10.12 9.67
N ASP A 165 26.25 -9.93 10.94
CA ASP A 165 26.37 -8.70 11.75
C ASP A 165 27.82 -8.19 11.95
N LYS A 166 28.69 -8.30 10.93
CA LYS A 166 30.08 -7.88 10.98
C LYS A 166 30.19 -6.44 10.54
N LYS A 167 30.14 -5.55 11.54
CA LYS A 167 30.70 -4.18 11.59
C LYS A 167 30.72 -3.47 10.24
N ILE A 168 29.74 -2.57 10.07
CA ILE A 168 29.65 -1.51 9.06
C ILE A 168 31.05 -0.92 8.78
N LYS A 169 31.78 -1.49 7.83
CA LYS A 169 32.85 -0.79 7.15
C LYS A 169 32.15 0.19 6.23
N LYS A 170 32.57 1.45 6.28
CA LYS A 170 32.18 2.53 5.36
C LYS A 170 32.58 2.15 3.93
N ILE A 171 31.88 1.20 3.34
CA ILE A 171 31.93 0.92 1.91
C ILE A 171 30.98 1.93 1.31
N LYS A 172 31.49 2.78 0.42
CA LYS A 172 30.70 3.63 -0.47
C LYS A 172 29.60 2.74 -1.03
N THR A 173 28.40 2.90 -0.50
CA THR A 173 27.23 2.14 -0.90
C THR A 173 27.03 2.45 -2.38
N ASN A 174 27.37 1.50 -3.24
CA ASN A 174 26.67 1.39 -4.53
C ASN A 174 25.22 1.08 -4.17
N ASN A 175 24.49 2.16 -3.90
CA ASN A 175 23.06 2.37 -3.96
C ASN A 175 22.24 1.07 -4.11
N ARG A 176 22.18 0.24 -3.06
CA ARG A 176 21.13 -0.78 -2.97
C ARG A 176 19.83 -0.01 -2.82
N TYR A 177 19.01 -0.11 -3.86
CA TYR A 177 17.77 0.62 -4.01
C TYR A 177 16.76 0.13 -2.95
N GLN A 178 16.68 0.82 -1.81
CA GLN A 178 15.45 0.87 -1.03
C GLN A 178 14.59 2.00 -1.61
N SER A 179 14.07 1.81 -2.83
CA SER A 179 13.45 2.90 -3.60
C SER A 179 12.05 3.31 -3.12
N ASN A 180 11.54 2.69 -2.06
CA ASN A 180 10.17 2.93 -1.61
C ASN A 180 10.10 3.50 -0.18
N ILE A 181 11.09 4.25 0.28
CA ILE A 181 10.99 4.92 1.59
C ILE A 181 10.10 6.17 1.47
N ARG A 182 9.04 6.26 2.28
CA ARG A 182 8.17 7.44 2.39
C ARG A 182 8.39 8.10 3.75
N CYS A 183 8.94 9.31 3.72
CA CYS A 183 9.12 10.16 4.89
C CYS A 183 7.86 10.99 5.08
N HIS A 184 7.06 10.66 6.10
CA HIS A 184 5.82 11.40 6.38
C HIS A 184 6.12 12.76 7.04
N HIS A 185 6.55 12.73 8.29
CA HIS A 185 6.99 13.91 9.03
C HIS A 185 8.51 14.00 8.99
N GLY A 186 9.05 14.20 7.79
CA GLY A 186 10.48 14.28 7.58
C GLY A 186 10.85 14.40 6.11
N LYS A 187 12.14 14.38 5.83
CA LYS A 187 12.70 14.47 4.48
C LYS A 187 13.65 13.32 4.22
N ILE A 188 13.76 12.91 2.97
CA ILE A 188 14.72 11.89 2.57
C ILE A 188 16.14 12.45 2.71
N ASP A 189 17.01 11.72 3.42
CA ASP A 189 18.45 11.92 3.35
C ASP A 189 18.93 11.30 2.04
N GLU A 190 19.31 12.12 1.05
CA GLU A 190 19.74 11.62 -0.25
C GLU A 190 21.03 10.79 -0.17
N ILE A 191 21.84 10.98 0.89
CA ILE A 191 23.11 10.30 1.10
C ILE A 191 22.89 8.97 1.81
N LYS A 192 22.16 8.99 2.93
CA LYS A 192 21.89 7.78 3.73
C LYS A 192 20.70 6.98 3.21
N ARG A 193 19.92 7.55 2.28
CA ARG A 193 18.67 7.01 1.75
C ARG A 193 17.72 6.56 2.86
N SER A 194 17.62 7.38 3.90
CA SER A 194 16.76 7.16 5.07
C SER A 194 16.02 8.44 5.42
N CYS A 195 14.91 8.38 6.14
CA CYS A 195 14.22 9.61 6.53
C CYS A 195 14.90 10.33 7.70
N ILE A 196 15.15 11.63 7.51
CA ILE A 196 15.42 12.59 8.58
C ILE A 196 14.06 13.08 9.06
N CYS A 197 13.63 12.64 10.25
CA CYS A 197 12.36 13.05 10.81
C CYS A 197 12.40 14.49 11.31
N ASP A 198 11.29 15.21 11.13
CA ASP A 198 11.06 16.53 11.72
C ASP A 198 11.04 16.43 13.25
N ASP A 199 11.28 17.55 13.93
CA ASP A 199 11.34 17.62 15.39
C ASP A 199 10.06 17.05 16.03
N GLY A 200 10.24 16.13 16.96
CA GLY A 200 9.14 15.46 17.63
C GLY A 200 8.56 14.24 16.89
N TRP A 201 9.16 13.81 15.77
CA TRP A 201 8.79 12.59 15.05
C TRP A 201 9.93 11.58 15.00
N THR A 202 9.59 10.29 14.91
CA THR A 202 10.51 9.17 14.82
C THR A 202 9.89 8.00 14.04
N SER A 203 10.70 6.98 13.75
CA SER A 203 10.26 5.72 13.10
C SER A 203 10.28 4.56 14.10
N ILE A 204 9.43 3.55 13.88
CA ILE A 204 9.49 2.29 14.63
C ILE A 204 10.80 1.57 14.26
N GLN A 205 11.56 1.12 15.26
CA GLN A 205 12.89 0.52 15.03
C GLN A 205 12.83 -0.95 14.58
N ASN A 206 11.68 -1.62 14.74
CA ASN A 206 11.59 -3.07 14.57
C ASN A 206 10.88 -3.43 13.25
N TRP A 207 11.67 -3.63 12.19
CA TRP A 207 11.20 -4.02 10.86
C TRP A 207 11.27 -5.55 10.67
N ASN A 208 10.77 -6.33 11.63
CA ASN A 208 10.79 -7.81 11.56
C ASN A 208 9.76 -8.42 10.60
N PHE A 209 9.27 -7.65 9.62
CA PHE A 209 8.37 -8.16 8.59
C PHE A 209 9.15 -8.25 7.28
N PRO A 210 8.99 -9.32 6.49
CA PRO A 210 9.51 -9.35 5.13
C PRO A 210 8.78 -8.27 4.32
N ILE A 211 9.40 -7.11 4.19
CA ILE A 211 8.87 -6.04 3.36
C ILE A 211 9.07 -6.51 1.92
N ILE A 212 7.97 -6.90 1.27
CA ILE A 212 7.97 -7.15 -0.16
C ILE A 212 8.57 -5.90 -0.82
N SER A 213 9.56 -6.07 -1.69
CA SER A 213 10.32 -4.97 -2.32
C SER A 213 9.46 -3.87 -2.94
N THR A 214 8.21 -4.19 -3.27
CA THR A 214 7.19 -3.32 -3.87
C THR A 214 6.42 -2.45 -2.87
N VAL A 215 6.56 -2.66 -1.56
CA VAL A 215 5.81 -1.94 -0.53
C VAL A 215 6.66 -0.82 0.06
N PRO A 216 6.18 0.43 0.04
CA PRO A 216 6.84 1.51 0.74
C PRO A 216 7.04 1.31 2.23
N ILE A 217 8.27 1.62 2.65
CA ILE A 217 8.70 1.70 4.03
C ILE A 217 8.31 3.08 4.54
N HIS A 218 7.29 3.12 5.40
CA HIS A 218 6.79 4.38 5.97
C HIS A 218 7.56 4.76 7.24
N MET A 219 8.35 5.83 7.15
CA MET A 219 9.18 6.35 8.24
C MET A 219 8.64 7.69 8.75
N CYS A 220 9.07 8.06 9.96
CA CYS A 220 8.66 9.29 10.65
C CYS A 220 7.15 9.34 10.93
N THR A 221 6.58 8.19 11.31
CA THR A 221 5.15 8.01 11.59
C THR A 221 4.81 8.04 13.07
N VAL A 222 5.81 8.01 13.96
CA VAL A 222 5.61 7.97 15.41
C VAL A 222 5.95 9.32 16.01
N GLN A 223 5.00 9.93 16.71
CA GLN A 223 5.26 11.15 17.45
C GLN A 223 5.99 10.84 18.76
N ASN A 224 7.14 11.48 18.98
CA ASN A 224 7.90 11.38 20.23
C ASN A 224 7.11 12.03 21.37
N ILE A 225 6.55 11.19 22.24
CA ILE A 225 5.78 11.56 23.43
C ILE A 225 6.58 12.46 24.40
N LYS A 226 7.90 12.60 24.24
CA LYS A 226 8.73 13.56 25.00
C LYS A 226 8.39 15.04 24.72
N SER A 227 7.58 15.36 23.71
CA SER A 227 7.00 16.72 23.53
C SER A 227 5.71 16.97 24.35
N LYS A 228 5.31 16.02 25.22
CA LYS A 228 4.18 16.20 26.16
C LYS A 228 4.32 17.41 27.10
N THR A 229 5.48 18.04 27.19
CA THR A 229 5.65 19.31 27.91
C THR A 229 4.86 20.47 27.30
N PHE A 230 4.40 20.39 26.04
CA PHE A 230 3.51 21.40 25.46
C PHE A 230 2.03 21.12 25.72
N ILE A 231 1.59 19.85 25.62
CA ILE A 231 0.21 19.45 25.93
C ILE A 231 -0.07 19.55 27.45
N GLY A 232 0.91 19.24 28.30
CA GLY A 232 0.83 19.47 29.74
C GLY A 232 0.68 20.96 30.09
N LYS A 233 1.34 21.87 29.35
CA LYS A 233 1.18 23.33 29.53
C LYS A 233 -0.18 23.84 29.06
N ILE A 234 -0.75 23.26 27.99
CA ILE A 234 -2.10 23.59 27.51
C ILE A 234 -3.17 23.09 28.50
N LEU A 235 -3.06 21.86 29.01
CA LEU A 235 -3.98 21.33 30.03
C LEU A 235 -3.87 22.09 31.37
N PHE A 236 -2.68 22.56 31.74
CA PHE A 236 -2.49 23.42 32.92
C PHE A 236 -3.11 24.82 32.72
N LYS A 237 -3.04 25.39 31.51
CA LYS A 237 -3.74 26.65 31.19
C LYS A 237 -5.27 26.50 31.17
N ILE A 238 -5.80 25.37 30.70
CA ILE A 238 -7.25 25.11 30.69
C ILE A 238 -7.79 24.89 32.12
N LYS A 239 -7.05 24.20 33.00
CA LYS A 239 -7.44 24.03 34.42
C LYS A 239 -7.38 25.32 35.26
N ASN A 240 -6.63 26.33 34.81
CA ASN A 240 -6.52 27.63 35.49
C ASN A 240 -7.44 28.72 34.93
N LEU A 241 -8.22 28.43 33.90
CA LEU A 241 -9.35 29.28 33.51
C LEU A 241 -10.48 29.01 34.50
N LYS A 242 -10.48 29.76 35.61
CA LYS A 242 -11.65 29.84 36.50
C LYS A 242 -12.88 30.18 35.65
N PRO A 243 -14.05 29.56 35.89
CA PRO A 243 -15.28 29.99 35.27
C PRO A 243 -15.51 31.47 35.64
N LYS A 244 -15.60 32.33 34.63
CA LYS A 244 -16.24 33.64 34.81
C LYS A 244 -17.72 33.35 35.01
N ASN A 245 -18.20 33.52 36.24
CA ASN A 245 -19.62 33.66 36.52
C ASN A 245 -20.13 34.90 35.79
N ILE A 246 -20.97 34.69 34.77
CA ILE A 246 -22.10 35.54 34.38
C ILE A 246 -23.22 34.59 33.97
#